data_AF-Q9RYP5-F1
#
_entry.id   AF-Q9RYP5-F1
#
_cell.length_a   1.000
_cell.length_b   1.000
_cell.length_c   1.000
_cell.angle_alpha   90.00
_cell.angle_beta   90.00
_cell.angle_gamma   90.00
#
_symmetry.space_group_name_H-M   'P 1'
#
loop_
_entity.id
_entity.type
_entity.pdbx_description
1 polymer ?
#
loop_
_entity_poly.entity_id
_entity_poly.type
_entity_poly.pdbx_seq_one_letter_code
_entity_poly.pdbx_strand_id
1 'polypeptide(L)'
;MPPDSPLGTLADVSAPPGPAAQIVAEERSVFLPTRELALEVWLGEQRLSFFINGNRDRVPHIEQLTSAGVSIRLTDWVGRLPFRLVYEDSEEVQEVVVYPAKLSRTPGTAFAALARMVAELPELQRRLHFEGGDLPEALSGVQTLWTVPLRAQDLLELAGEAWQLWQLARRQPRPAHSAQAGRARERVVLGGQVPDRVDWNRTLDLWGRGEFPHHVALDLPAPQPPPALAALRELWQAMEEAAAQLAPGPERDEVQRRFARALAEFPRPDPASTPAAARPGPPARDPLSRRAAQLTAEVRSLTRPTSGLPGGRVRMAELYEFWAQMTLARVFGAVQGELSTTADGLYTGTLRSETGPLHSDAEPNETQPWATVSLNPRLMFSGIGSSSQTLQPDLLAVLGQGAGSEVVVADVKYRPLDRLGTDHQREINDQLLRYMGLTHAATGLVLWPGSDPEADLDGAAPPDPTTDRRLSILPGGRARLVRLRLHPLDPPHHLDDDLRDLGLLPERPEPHPEN
;
A
#
# COMPACT_ATOMS: atom_id res chain seq x y z
N MET A 1 24.59 42.63 43.80
CA MET A 1 24.47 42.73 42.33
C MET A 1 24.79 41.36 41.74
N PRO A 2 23.98 40.87 40.79
CA PRO A 2 24.02 39.50 40.27
C PRO A 2 24.94 39.44 39.01
N PRO A 3 24.86 38.40 38.15
CA PRO A 3 25.92 37.40 37.90
C PRO A 3 26.58 37.54 36.51
N ASP A 4 27.62 36.76 36.19
CA ASP A 4 27.94 36.42 34.80
C ASP A 4 28.56 35.02 34.69
N SER A 5 27.82 34.13 34.03
CA SER A 5 28.33 32.97 33.27
C SER A 5 28.37 33.36 31.79
N PRO A 6 29.21 32.71 30.97
CA PRO A 6 28.63 31.79 29.98
C PRO A 6 29.48 30.50 29.88
N LEU A 7 28.94 29.29 30.06
CA LEU A 7 28.15 28.52 29.06
C LEU A 7 28.69 28.66 27.63
N GLY A 8 29.69 27.84 27.32
CA GLY A 8 30.08 27.51 25.95
C GLY A 8 29.06 26.57 25.34
N THR A 9 28.27 27.10 24.40
CA THR A 9 27.36 26.35 23.54
C THR A 9 28.18 25.64 22.48
N LEU A 10 28.22 24.30 22.52
CA LEU A 10 28.59 23.49 21.37
C LEU A 10 27.53 23.72 20.30
N ALA A 11 27.93 24.40 19.23
CA ALA A 11 27.10 24.63 18.07
C ALA A 11 26.70 23.29 17.45
N ASP A 12 25.38 23.09 17.37
CA ASP A 12 24.71 22.08 16.57
C ASP A 12 25.16 22.24 15.12
N VAL A 13 26.00 21.34 14.62
CA VAL A 13 26.31 21.26 13.20
C VAL A 13 25.16 20.52 12.53
N SER A 14 24.05 21.23 12.36
CA SER A 14 23.01 20.83 11.41
C SER A 14 23.64 20.87 10.02
N ALA A 15 23.72 19.71 9.37
CA ALA A 15 24.03 19.62 7.95
C ALA A 15 23.07 20.55 7.17
N PRO A 16 23.54 21.24 6.12
CA PRO A 16 22.68 22.10 5.33
C PRO A 16 21.52 21.26 4.76
N PRO A 17 20.27 21.79 4.75
CA PRO A 17 19.18 21.10 4.07
C PRO A 17 19.57 20.91 2.61
N GLY A 18 19.50 19.68 2.10
CA GLY A 18 19.68 19.40 0.68
C GLY A 18 18.73 20.25 -0.17
N PRO A 19 19.02 20.44 -1.47
CA PRO A 19 18.14 21.20 -2.35
C PRO A 19 16.71 20.66 -2.28
N ALA A 20 15.74 21.55 -2.11
CA ALA A 20 14.32 21.18 -2.09
C ALA A 20 13.98 20.41 -3.38
N ALA A 21 13.37 19.23 -3.24
CA ALA A 21 13.03 18.38 -4.38
C ALA A 21 12.15 19.15 -5.38
N GLN A 22 12.54 19.16 -6.65
CA GLN A 22 11.80 19.86 -7.70
C GLN A 22 10.45 19.14 -7.93
N ILE A 23 9.34 19.86 -7.75
CA ILE A 23 8.00 19.33 -8.01
C ILE A 23 7.55 19.73 -9.41
N VAL A 24 7.25 18.75 -10.27
CA VAL A 24 6.94 18.95 -11.69
C VAL A 24 5.64 18.22 -12.05
N ALA A 25 4.87 18.78 -12.97
CA ALA A 25 3.68 18.12 -13.49
C ALA A 25 4.06 16.98 -14.44
N GLU A 26 3.33 15.87 -14.41
CA GLU A 26 3.38 14.86 -15.49
C GLU A 26 3.17 15.52 -16.86
N GLU A 27 3.76 14.97 -17.93
CA GLU A 27 3.75 15.50 -19.30
C GLU A 27 4.49 16.83 -19.49
N ARG A 28 5.25 17.29 -18.48
CA ARG A 28 6.18 18.41 -18.65
C ARG A 28 7.60 17.93 -18.82
N SER A 29 8.40 18.78 -19.47
CA SER A 29 9.84 18.61 -19.56
C SER A 29 10.48 19.04 -18.24
N VAL A 30 11.38 18.22 -17.71
CA VAL A 30 12.23 18.57 -16.58
C VAL A 30 13.64 18.85 -17.09
N PHE A 31 14.25 19.91 -16.57
CA PHE A 31 15.65 20.22 -16.83
C PHE A 31 16.50 19.78 -15.64
N LEU A 32 17.41 18.85 -15.88
CA LEU A 32 18.39 18.39 -14.91
C LEU A 32 19.72 19.12 -15.19
N PRO A 33 20.17 20.03 -14.31
CA PRO A 33 21.46 20.69 -14.49
C PRO A 33 22.58 19.65 -14.42
N THR A 34 23.56 19.75 -15.30
CA THR A 34 24.76 18.88 -15.28
C THR A 34 26.01 19.72 -15.08
N ARG A 35 27.06 19.12 -14.51
CA ARG A 35 28.36 19.78 -14.35
C ARG A 35 29.17 19.76 -15.65
N GLU A 36 28.95 18.73 -16.45
CA GLU A 36 29.53 18.50 -17.76
C GLU A 36 28.56 17.69 -18.64
N LEU A 37 28.97 17.32 -19.85
CA LEU A 37 28.11 16.54 -20.74
C LEU A 37 27.93 15.12 -20.19
N ALA A 38 26.72 14.77 -19.75
CA ALA A 38 26.41 13.40 -19.33
C ALA A 38 26.51 12.44 -20.53
N LEU A 39 27.22 11.32 -20.34
CA LEU A 39 27.35 10.25 -21.33
C LEU A 39 26.10 9.38 -21.39
N GLU A 40 25.50 9.14 -20.22
CA GLU A 40 24.27 8.38 -20.09
C GLU A 40 23.32 9.02 -19.08
N VAL A 41 22.03 8.87 -19.33
CA VAL A 41 20.96 9.34 -18.45
C VAL A 41 20.03 8.17 -18.20
N TRP A 42 19.80 7.84 -16.94
CA TRP A 42 18.99 6.71 -16.54
C TRP A 42 17.84 7.16 -15.63
N LEU A 43 16.66 6.57 -15.83
CA LEU A 43 15.52 6.66 -14.91
C LEU A 43 15.37 5.30 -14.22
N GLY A 44 15.96 5.16 -13.03
CA GLY A 44 16.15 3.84 -12.42
C GLY A 44 16.98 2.92 -13.30
N GLU A 45 16.38 1.81 -13.73
CA GLU A 45 17.02 0.81 -14.61
C GLU A 45 16.85 1.11 -16.10
N GLN A 46 16.04 2.11 -16.46
CA GLN A 46 15.81 2.46 -17.86
C GLN A 46 16.81 3.52 -18.34
N ARG A 47 17.67 3.16 -19.31
CA ARG A 47 18.48 4.15 -20.03
C ARG A 47 17.61 4.99 -20.95
N LEU A 48 17.68 6.30 -20.80
CA LEU A 48 16.95 7.25 -21.64
C LEU A 48 17.74 7.51 -22.93
N SER A 49 17.00 7.67 -24.02
CA SER A 49 17.54 7.95 -25.34
C SER A 49 16.84 9.16 -25.96
N PHE A 50 17.47 9.73 -27.00
CA PHE A 50 16.79 10.61 -27.93
C PHE A 50 15.86 9.76 -28.80
N PHE A 51 14.56 10.00 -28.72
CA PHE A 51 13.59 9.11 -29.36
C PHE A 51 13.46 9.40 -30.87
N ILE A 52 13.64 8.37 -31.72
CA ILE A 52 13.59 8.51 -33.19
C ILE A 52 12.31 7.94 -33.84
N ASN A 53 11.49 7.09 -33.19
CA ASN A 53 10.27 6.53 -33.85
C ASN A 53 9.06 6.25 -32.92
N GLY A 54 7.85 6.65 -33.36
CA GLY A 54 6.58 5.94 -33.15
C GLY A 54 5.74 6.18 -31.88
N ASN A 55 6.34 6.35 -30.70
CA ASN A 55 5.57 6.36 -29.45
C ASN A 55 6.06 7.42 -28.44
N ARG A 56 6.17 8.67 -28.91
CA ARG A 56 6.68 9.82 -28.12
C ARG A 56 5.86 10.11 -26.86
N ASP A 57 4.60 9.67 -26.81
CA ASP A 57 3.67 10.05 -25.76
C ASP A 57 3.68 9.10 -24.54
N ARG A 58 4.39 7.96 -24.61
CA ARG A 58 4.30 6.91 -23.57
C ARG A 58 5.61 6.58 -22.86
N VAL A 59 6.74 7.08 -23.35
CA VAL A 59 8.06 6.75 -22.79
C VAL A 59 8.85 8.03 -22.50
N PRO A 60 9.42 8.17 -21.29
CA PRO A 60 10.31 9.27 -20.99
C PRO A 60 11.50 9.28 -21.95
N HIS A 61 11.86 10.44 -22.46
CA HIS A 61 12.94 10.57 -23.44
C HIS A 61 13.67 11.89 -23.31
N ILE A 62 14.90 11.92 -23.82
CA ILE A 62 15.72 13.12 -23.84
C ILE A 62 15.26 13.99 -25.01
N GLU A 63 14.83 15.22 -24.70
CA GLU A 63 14.54 16.25 -25.70
C GLU A 63 15.81 17.00 -26.10
N GLN A 64 16.68 17.27 -25.12
CA GLN A 64 17.92 18.03 -25.32
C GLN A 64 18.99 17.55 -24.34
N LEU A 65 20.23 17.40 -24.82
CA LEU A 65 21.41 17.12 -24.00
C LEU A 65 22.47 18.16 -24.33
N THR A 66 22.96 18.85 -23.31
CA THR A 66 24.02 19.84 -23.44
C THR A 66 25.02 19.68 -22.30
N SER A 67 26.16 20.37 -22.37
CA SER A 67 27.11 20.44 -21.25
C SER A 67 26.55 21.14 -20.00
N ALA A 68 25.47 21.92 -20.15
CA ALA A 68 24.82 22.62 -19.04
C ALA A 68 23.69 21.81 -18.39
N GLY A 69 23.17 20.78 -19.07
CA GLY A 69 22.10 19.96 -18.53
C GLY A 69 21.34 19.16 -19.58
N VAL A 70 20.39 18.37 -19.08
CA VAL A 70 19.51 17.47 -19.83
C VAL A 70 18.06 17.93 -19.70
N SER A 71 17.37 18.13 -20.82
CA SER A 71 15.91 18.28 -20.84
C SER A 71 15.27 16.93 -21.15
N ILE A 72 14.40 16.47 -20.25
CA ILE A 72 13.74 15.17 -20.33
C ILE A 72 12.24 15.38 -20.36
N ARG A 73 11.56 14.86 -21.39
CA ARG A 73 10.10 14.80 -21.43
C ARG A 73 9.63 13.65 -20.53
N LEU A 74 8.85 13.98 -19.50
CA LEU A 74 8.25 12.99 -18.62
C LEU A 74 6.89 12.55 -19.17
N THR A 75 6.64 11.25 -19.28
CA THR A 75 5.35 10.69 -19.69
C THR A 75 5.01 9.48 -18.83
N ASP A 76 3.75 9.38 -18.41
CA ASP A 76 3.13 8.30 -17.63
C ASP A 76 3.74 7.97 -16.26
N TRP A 77 4.98 8.37 -15.97
CA TRP A 77 5.64 8.15 -14.68
C TRP A 77 5.36 9.29 -13.70
N VAL A 78 4.93 8.93 -12.50
CA VAL A 78 4.78 9.86 -11.38
C VAL A 78 5.42 9.32 -10.11
N GLY A 79 5.51 10.18 -9.11
CA GLY A 79 6.16 9.85 -7.85
C GLY A 79 7.52 10.52 -7.72
N ARG A 80 8.37 9.98 -6.88
CA ARG A 80 9.78 10.38 -6.77
C ARG A 80 10.60 9.62 -7.80
N LEU A 81 11.09 10.34 -8.80
CA LEU A 81 11.87 9.82 -9.91
C LEU A 81 13.36 10.08 -9.66
N PRO A 82 14.17 9.03 -9.38
CA PRO A 82 15.62 9.15 -9.35
C PRO A 82 16.18 9.11 -10.77
N PHE A 83 16.84 10.19 -11.15
CA PHE A 83 17.63 10.30 -12.37
C PHE A 83 19.10 10.10 -12.06
N ARG A 84 19.75 9.21 -12.80
CA ARG A 84 21.17 8.89 -12.66
C ARG A 84 21.90 9.38 -13.90
N LEU A 85 22.77 10.35 -13.70
CA LEU A 85 23.59 10.99 -14.72
C LEU A 85 24.99 10.40 -14.64
N VAL A 86 25.42 9.75 -15.72
CA VAL A 86 26.72 9.08 -15.79
C VAL A 86 27.67 9.94 -16.60
N TYR A 87 28.83 10.26 -16.01
CA TYR A 87 29.92 11.00 -16.61
C TYR A 87 31.12 10.07 -16.87
N GLU A 88 32.25 10.61 -17.37
CA GLU A 88 33.45 9.78 -17.62
C GLU A 88 34.01 9.13 -16.34
N ASP A 89 34.15 9.92 -15.28
CA ASP A 89 34.80 9.48 -14.02
C ASP A 89 33.85 9.44 -12.81
N SER A 90 32.58 9.79 -12.98
CA SER A 90 31.65 9.92 -11.85
C SER A 90 30.18 9.72 -12.22
N GLU A 91 29.34 9.63 -11.19
CA GLU A 91 27.89 9.53 -11.30
C GLU A 91 27.21 10.50 -10.33
N GLU A 92 26.11 11.10 -10.76
CA GLU A 92 25.27 11.97 -9.94
C GLU A 92 23.81 11.53 -9.99
N VAL A 93 23.18 11.46 -8.81
CA VAL A 93 21.75 11.14 -8.69
C VAL A 93 20.99 12.42 -8.35
N GLN A 94 19.97 12.74 -9.15
CA GLN A 94 19.05 13.84 -8.92
C GLN A 94 17.63 13.32 -8.79
N GLU A 95 16.88 13.86 -7.83
CA GLU A 95 15.50 13.45 -7.59
C GLU A 95 14.51 14.53 -8.05
N VAL A 96 13.50 14.10 -8.80
CA VAL A 96 12.38 14.94 -9.23
C VAL A 96 11.09 14.32 -8.73
N VAL A 97 10.22 15.12 -8.13
CA VAL A 97 8.90 14.68 -7.68
C VAL A 97 7.87 15.07 -8.73
N VAL A 98 7.23 14.08 -9.32
CA VAL A 98 6.28 14.27 -10.43
C VAL A 98 4.86 13.98 -9.93
N TYR A 99 3.93 14.92 -10.11
CA TYR A 99 2.53 14.74 -9.71
C TYR A 99 1.64 14.38 -10.92
N PRO A 100 0.59 13.56 -10.72
CA PRO A 100 -0.31 13.13 -11.79
C PRO A 100 -1.25 14.26 -12.24
N ALA A 101 -0.77 15.06 -13.20
CA ALA A 101 -1.43 16.28 -13.65
C ALA A 101 -2.80 16.05 -14.33
N LYS A 102 -3.07 14.81 -14.74
CA LYS A 102 -4.35 14.40 -15.34
C LYS A 102 -5.43 14.11 -14.29
N LEU A 103 -5.06 13.89 -13.02
CA LEU A 103 -6.00 13.80 -11.91
C LEU A 103 -6.33 15.20 -11.38
N SER A 104 -5.30 16.03 -11.14
CA SER A 104 -5.49 17.43 -10.73
C SER A 104 -4.35 18.30 -11.23
N ARG A 105 -4.65 19.58 -11.48
CA ARG A 105 -3.64 20.59 -11.82
C ARG A 105 -2.82 21.02 -10.60
N THR A 106 -3.29 20.77 -9.38
CA THR A 106 -2.56 21.13 -8.16
C THR A 106 -1.82 19.90 -7.62
N PRO A 107 -0.53 20.04 -7.22
CA PRO A 107 0.23 18.88 -6.72
C PRO A 107 -0.41 18.22 -5.50
N GLY A 108 -0.97 19.02 -4.57
CA GLY A 108 -1.58 18.51 -3.34
C GLY A 108 -2.78 17.60 -3.61
N THR A 109 -3.75 18.09 -4.39
CA THR A 109 -4.95 17.32 -4.75
C THR A 109 -4.59 16.13 -5.64
N ALA A 110 -3.63 16.28 -6.56
CA ALA A 110 -3.16 15.18 -7.41
C ALA A 110 -2.53 14.04 -6.59
N PHE A 111 -1.68 14.36 -5.61
CA PHE A 111 -1.11 13.34 -4.71
C PHE A 111 -2.13 12.75 -3.75
N ALA A 112 -3.14 13.51 -3.32
CA ALA A 112 -4.24 12.98 -2.52
C ALA A 112 -5.08 11.96 -3.31
N ALA A 113 -5.37 12.25 -4.59
CA ALA A 113 -6.07 11.32 -5.48
C ALA A 113 -5.25 10.04 -5.71
N LEU A 114 -3.94 10.19 -5.95
CA LEU A 114 -3.02 9.06 -6.09
C LEU A 114 -2.98 8.21 -4.80
N ALA A 115 -2.88 8.85 -3.63
CA ALA A 115 -2.88 8.17 -2.34
C ALA A 115 -4.17 7.39 -2.10
N ARG A 116 -5.31 7.96 -2.50
CA ARG A 116 -6.62 7.32 -2.39
C ARG A 116 -6.69 6.05 -3.24
N MET A 117 -6.25 6.09 -4.49
CA MET A 117 -6.22 4.92 -5.37
C MET A 117 -5.43 3.78 -4.74
N VAL A 118 -4.21 4.07 -4.25
CA VAL A 118 -3.32 3.04 -3.71
C VAL A 118 -3.80 2.50 -2.38
N ALA A 119 -4.42 3.33 -1.54
CA ALA A 119 -5.02 2.89 -0.29
C ALA A 119 -6.23 1.95 -0.51
N GLU A 120 -6.95 2.07 -1.63
CA GLU A 120 -8.11 1.23 -1.95
C GLU A 120 -7.71 -0.14 -2.50
N LEU A 121 -6.54 -0.28 -3.15
CA LEU A 121 -6.13 -1.55 -3.79
C LEU A 121 -6.12 -2.74 -2.82
N PRO A 122 -5.62 -2.66 -1.57
CA PRO A 122 -5.68 -3.79 -0.63
C PRO A 122 -7.11 -4.15 -0.20
N GLU A 123 -8.03 -3.20 -0.18
CA GLU A 123 -9.45 -3.48 0.11
C GLU A 123 -10.12 -4.16 -1.09
N LEU A 124 -9.85 -3.68 -2.29
CA LEU A 124 -10.31 -4.30 -3.54
C LEU A 124 -9.77 -5.73 -3.68
N GLN A 125 -8.50 -5.95 -3.32
CA GLN A 125 -7.88 -7.27 -3.29
C GLN A 125 -8.57 -8.24 -2.34
N ARG A 126 -8.79 -7.81 -1.10
CA ARG A 126 -9.47 -8.64 -0.09
C ARG A 126 -10.90 -8.98 -0.49
N ARG A 127 -11.63 -8.03 -1.08
CA ARG A 127 -13.05 -8.22 -1.45
C ARG A 127 -13.25 -9.09 -2.68
N LEU A 128 -12.34 -9.05 -3.65
CA LEU A 128 -12.43 -9.81 -4.89
C LEU A 128 -11.79 -11.20 -4.79
N HIS A 129 -11.30 -11.56 -3.60
CA HIS A 129 -10.75 -12.87 -3.24
C HIS A 129 -9.63 -13.40 -4.16
N PHE A 130 -8.79 -12.52 -4.72
CA PHE A 130 -7.51 -12.98 -5.29
C PHE A 130 -6.48 -13.12 -4.15
N GLU A 131 -6.56 -14.25 -3.43
CA GLU A 131 -5.64 -14.58 -2.33
C GLU A 131 -4.19 -14.59 -2.80
N GLY A 132 -3.33 -13.78 -2.17
CA GLY A 132 -1.87 -13.88 -2.27
C GLY A 132 -1.23 -13.53 -3.63
N GLY A 133 -2.01 -13.05 -4.62
CA GLY A 133 -1.45 -12.53 -5.85
C GLY A 133 -0.69 -11.23 -5.57
N ASP A 134 0.62 -11.22 -5.82
CA ASP A 134 1.39 -9.98 -5.90
C ASP A 134 0.68 -9.02 -6.86
N LEU A 135 0.74 -7.71 -6.58
CA LEU A 135 0.35 -6.70 -7.56
C LEU A 135 1.03 -6.99 -8.91
N PRO A 136 0.41 -6.64 -10.04
CA PRO A 136 1.00 -6.94 -11.34
C PRO A 136 2.39 -6.29 -11.39
N GLU A 137 3.36 -6.93 -12.06
CA GLU A 137 4.75 -6.48 -12.07
C GLU A 137 4.89 -5.00 -12.50
N ALA A 138 4.04 -4.59 -13.44
CA ALA A 138 3.83 -3.21 -13.90
C ALA A 138 3.57 -2.21 -12.75
N LEU A 139 2.91 -2.66 -11.67
CA LEU A 139 2.57 -1.90 -10.48
C LEU A 139 3.41 -2.26 -9.25
N SER A 140 4.50 -3.01 -9.40
CA SER A 140 5.45 -3.29 -8.30
C SER A 140 5.89 -2.02 -7.57
N GLY A 141 6.04 -0.91 -8.31
CA GLY A 141 6.37 0.41 -7.76
C GLY A 141 5.34 0.97 -6.76
N VAL A 142 4.08 0.52 -6.81
CA VAL A 142 2.99 1.00 -5.93
C VAL A 142 3.30 0.80 -4.45
N GLN A 143 3.89 -0.34 -4.09
CA GLN A 143 4.23 -0.66 -2.71
C GLN A 143 5.26 0.31 -2.12
N THR A 144 6.06 0.93 -2.99
CA THR A 144 7.10 1.89 -2.62
C THR A 144 6.63 3.34 -2.64
N LEU A 145 5.41 3.64 -3.12
CA LEU A 145 4.97 5.01 -3.41
C LEU A 145 4.92 5.93 -2.19
N TRP A 146 4.48 5.48 -1.00
CA TRP A 146 4.47 6.32 0.22
C TRP A 146 5.18 5.68 1.41
N THR A 147 5.88 4.59 1.19
CA THR A 147 6.89 4.16 2.16
C THR A 147 8.06 5.13 2.04
N VAL A 148 8.24 5.97 3.06
CA VAL A 148 9.56 6.58 3.27
C VAL A 148 10.52 5.40 3.40
N PRO A 149 11.61 5.32 2.61
CA PRO A 149 12.53 4.20 2.71
C PRO A 149 13.03 4.13 4.15
N LEU A 150 12.58 3.09 4.86
CA LEU A 150 12.94 2.84 6.23
C LEU A 150 14.47 2.74 6.31
N ARG A 151 15.10 3.54 7.17
CA ARG A 151 16.55 3.45 7.35
C ARG A 151 16.84 2.50 8.50
N ALA A 152 17.89 1.70 8.34
CA ALA A 152 18.36 0.83 9.41
C ALA A 152 18.67 1.63 10.69
N GLN A 153 19.16 2.86 10.56
CA GLN A 153 19.46 3.74 11.68
C GLN A 153 18.22 4.08 12.53
N ASP A 154 17.08 4.38 11.90
CA ASP A 154 15.82 4.69 12.61
C ASP A 154 15.38 3.51 13.49
N LEU A 155 15.50 2.29 12.96
CA LEU A 155 15.22 1.07 13.71
C LEU A 155 16.22 0.79 14.83
N LEU A 156 17.51 1.09 14.61
CA LEU A 156 18.55 0.89 15.62
C LEU A 156 18.42 1.87 16.79
N GLU A 157 17.99 3.11 16.54
CA GLU A 157 17.69 4.11 17.57
C GLU A 157 16.51 3.65 18.45
N LEU A 158 15.41 3.21 17.82
CA LEU A 158 14.25 2.64 18.53
C LEU A 158 14.61 1.34 19.29
N ALA A 159 15.47 0.49 18.72
CA ALA A 159 15.97 -0.70 19.38
C ALA A 159 16.83 -0.37 20.62
N GLY A 160 17.59 0.73 20.57
CA GLY A 160 18.33 1.27 21.71
C GLY A 160 17.39 1.62 22.87
N GLU A 161 16.30 2.33 22.59
CA GLU A 161 15.26 2.64 23.58
C GLU A 161 14.55 1.38 24.10
N ALA A 162 14.18 0.46 23.21
CA ALA A 162 13.54 -0.81 23.57
C ALA A 162 14.42 -1.66 24.49
N TRP A 163 15.74 -1.67 24.26
CA TRP A 163 16.71 -2.34 25.11
C TRP A 163 16.80 -1.71 26.49
N GLN A 164 16.80 -0.37 26.58
CA GLN A 164 16.79 0.32 27.87
C GLN A 164 15.52 0.00 28.67
N LEU A 165 14.35 -0.01 28.04
CA LEU A 165 13.10 -0.41 28.68
C LEU A 165 13.17 -1.85 29.21
N TRP A 166 13.77 -2.77 28.46
CA TRP A 166 13.99 -4.14 28.92
C TRP A 166 14.92 -4.20 30.14
N GLN A 167 16.03 -3.46 30.12
CA GLN A 167 16.94 -3.39 31.27
C GLN A 167 16.26 -2.84 32.52
N LEU A 168 15.41 -1.82 32.38
CA LEU A 168 14.62 -1.27 33.48
C LEU A 168 13.59 -2.29 34.00
N ALA A 169 12.85 -2.94 33.11
CA ALA A 169 11.86 -3.96 33.47
C ALA A 169 12.50 -5.17 34.20
N ARG A 170 13.72 -5.55 33.82
CA ARG A 170 14.48 -6.61 34.50
C ARG A 170 14.91 -6.27 35.91
N ARG A 171 15.18 -5.01 36.19
CA ARG A 171 15.71 -4.53 37.48
C ARG A 171 14.64 -4.16 38.49
N GLN A 172 13.37 -4.09 38.08
CA GLN A 172 12.28 -3.81 39.03
C GLN A 172 12.15 -4.93 40.07
N PRO A 173 12.05 -4.59 41.37
CA PRO A 173 11.86 -5.58 42.43
C PRO A 173 10.52 -6.29 42.25
N ARG A 174 10.51 -7.61 42.44
CA ARG A 174 9.33 -8.44 42.15
C ARG A 174 8.90 -9.22 43.38
N PRO A 175 7.61 -9.19 43.74
CA PRO A 175 7.10 -10.14 44.72
C PRO A 175 7.18 -11.55 44.14
N ALA A 176 7.56 -12.51 44.99
CA ALA A 176 7.34 -13.92 44.68
C ALA A 176 5.83 -14.14 44.48
N HIS A 177 5.47 -15.09 43.61
CA HIS A 177 4.07 -15.40 43.33
C HIS A 177 3.32 -15.63 44.65
N SER A 178 2.14 -15.01 44.84
CA SER A 178 1.35 -15.17 46.09
C SER A 178 1.04 -16.62 46.46
N ALA A 179 1.01 -17.54 45.49
CA ALA A 179 0.90 -18.99 45.71
C ALA A 179 2.20 -19.70 46.17
N GLN A 180 3.33 -18.99 46.12
CA GLN A 180 4.68 -19.43 46.51
C GLN A 180 5.34 -18.53 47.57
N ALA A 181 4.71 -17.40 47.92
CA ALA A 181 5.10 -16.50 49.01
C ALA A 181 4.91 -17.24 50.34
N GLY A 182 5.94 -17.98 50.74
CA GLY A 182 5.93 -18.89 51.91
C GLY A 182 6.51 -20.27 51.64
N ARG A 183 6.89 -20.60 50.39
CA ARG A 183 7.50 -21.89 50.00
C ARG A 183 8.95 -21.73 49.57
N ALA A 184 9.77 -21.01 50.33
CA ALA A 184 11.21 -21.24 50.24
C ALA A 184 11.43 -22.69 50.67
N ARG A 185 11.84 -23.57 49.75
CA ARG A 185 12.12 -24.96 50.09
C ARG A 185 13.49 -25.02 50.71
N GLU A 186 13.53 -25.42 51.99
CA GLU A 186 14.77 -25.75 52.67
C GLU A 186 15.30 -27.06 52.10
N ARG A 187 16.54 -27.05 51.62
CA ARG A 187 17.26 -28.24 51.17
C ARG A 187 18.49 -28.41 52.03
N VAL A 188 18.57 -29.54 52.75
CA VAL A 188 19.78 -29.92 53.48
C VAL A 188 20.77 -30.55 52.50
N VAL A 189 21.94 -29.93 52.36
CA VAL A 189 23.05 -30.41 51.53
C VAL A 189 23.99 -31.21 52.41
N LEU A 190 24.02 -32.52 52.18
CA LEU A 190 24.86 -33.46 52.94
C LEU A 190 26.32 -33.38 52.44
N GLY A 191 27.28 -33.58 53.35
CA GLY A 191 28.70 -33.78 52.99
C GLY A 191 29.59 -32.53 52.93
N GLY A 192 29.27 -31.45 53.64
CA GLY A 192 30.20 -30.32 53.88
C GLY A 192 30.38 -29.35 52.70
N GLN A 193 29.63 -29.53 51.61
CA GLN A 193 29.63 -28.57 50.50
C GLN A 193 28.74 -27.36 50.84
N VAL A 194 29.30 -26.15 50.69
CA VAL A 194 28.59 -24.88 50.94
C VAL A 194 27.78 -24.52 49.68
N PRO A 195 26.43 -24.50 49.72
CA PRO A 195 25.61 -24.12 48.56
C PRO A 195 25.63 -22.60 48.33
N ASP A 196 25.30 -22.17 47.11
CA ASP A 196 25.31 -20.75 46.69
C ASP A 196 24.45 -19.81 47.54
N ARG A 197 23.42 -20.34 48.23
CA ARG A 197 22.50 -19.59 49.09
C ARG A 197 22.24 -20.34 50.40
N VAL A 198 23.14 -20.18 51.36
CA VAL A 198 23.04 -20.78 52.70
C VAL A 198 22.15 -19.93 53.61
N ASP A 199 21.21 -20.57 54.30
CA ASP A 199 20.63 -20.00 55.53
C ASP A 199 21.55 -20.33 56.71
N TRP A 200 22.41 -19.38 57.07
CA TRP A 200 23.40 -19.58 58.12
C TRP A 200 22.79 -19.76 59.49
N ASN A 201 21.67 -19.11 59.80
CA ASN A 201 21.01 -19.24 61.09
C ASN A 201 20.47 -20.66 61.27
N ARG A 202 19.75 -21.18 60.26
CA ARG A 202 19.26 -22.57 60.25
C ARG A 202 20.38 -23.60 60.19
N THR A 203 21.46 -23.32 59.46
CA THR A 203 22.63 -24.20 59.38
C THR A 203 23.33 -24.33 60.74
N LEU A 204 23.53 -23.20 61.44
CA LEU A 204 24.15 -23.19 62.77
C LEU A 204 23.26 -23.91 63.81
N ASP A 205 21.94 -23.75 63.74
CA ASP A 205 20.99 -24.49 64.58
C ASP A 205 21.08 -26.01 64.37
N LEU A 206 21.21 -26.46 63.12
CA LEU A 206 21.39 -27.88 62.78
C LEU A 206 22.70 -28.45 63.30
N TRP A 207 23.79 -27.67 63.20
CA TRP A 207 25.08 -28.06 63.75
C TRP A 207 25.06 -28.13 65.27
N GLY A 208 24.36 -27.20 65.92
CA GLY A 208 24.14 -27.21 67.37
C GLY A 208 23.39 -28.46 67.88
N ARG A 209 22.67 -29.15 66.99
CA ARG A 209 21.97 -30.43 67.27
C ARG A 209 22.80 -31.68 66.93
N GLY A 210 24.03 -31.52 66.44
CA GLY A 210 24.94 -32.61 66.12
C GLY A 210 24.91 -33.09 64.67
N GLU A 211 24.16 -32.43 63.77
CA GLU A 211 24.00 -32.83 62.35
C GLU A 211 25.08 -32.22 61.43
N PHE A 212 26.34 -32.21 61.89
CA PHE A 212 27.51 -31.75 61.11
C PHE A 212 27.96 -32.84 60.11
N PRO A 213 28.44 -32.52 58.87
CA PRO A 213 28.66 -31.20 58.27
C PRO A 213 27.59 -30.87 57.20
N HIS A 214 26.33 -30.63 57.59
CA HIS A 214 25.26 -30.39 56.60
C HIS A 214 24.91 -28.90 56.52
N HIS A 215 24.67 -28.36 55.31
CA HIS A 215 24.26 -26.96 55.12
C HIS A 215 22.79 -26.87 54.72
N VAL A 216 22.07 -25.84 55.16
CA VAL A 216 20.71 -25.55 54.70
C VAL A 216 20.76 -24.52 53.58
N ALA A 217 20.25 -24.90 52.41
CA ALA A 217 20.01 -23.99 51.29
C ALA A 217 18.54 -23.57 51.24
N LEU A 218 18.28 -22.32 50.82
CA LEU A 218 16.92 -21.85 50.52
C LEU A 218 16.73 -21.76 49.00
N ASP A 219 15.90 -22.65 48.46
CA ASP A 219 15.46 -22.59 47.08
C ASP A 219 14.35 -21.52 46.97
N LEU A 220 14.72 -20.33 46.49
CA LEU A 220 13.75 -19.27 46.20
C LEU A 220 13.03 -19.58 44.88
N PRO A 221 11.71 -19.35 44.79
CA PRO A 221 10.98 -19.54 43.56
C PRO A 221 11.52 -18.64 42.43
N ALA A 222 11.35 -19.10 41.19
CA ALA A 222 11.70 -18.30 40.02
C ALA A 222 10.96 -16.94 40.06
N PRO A 223 11.66 -15.82 39.79
CA PRO A 223 11.02 -14.51 39.81
C PRO A 223 9.92 -14.46 38.75
N GLN A 224 8.78 -13.84 39.09
CA GLN A 224 7.71 -13.62 38.12
C GLN A 224 8.23 -12.82 36.91
N PRO A 225 7.71 -13.05 35.69
CA PRO A 225 8.04 -12.24 34.53
C PRO A 225 7.65 -10.76 34.78
N PRO A 226 8.35 -9.79 34.17
CA PRO A 226 7.98 -8.39 34.34
C PRO A 226 6.60 -8.12 33.74
N PRO A 227 5.77 -7.25 34.33
CA PRO A 227 4.45 -6.90 33.78
C PRO A 227 4.51 -6.42 32.33
N ALA A 228 5.56 -5.67 31.98
CA ALA A 228 5.80 -5.16 30.63
C ALA A 228 6.30 -6.19 29.62
N LEU A 229 6.48 -7.46 30.01
CA LEU A 229 7.05 -8.50 29.13
C LEU A 229 6.27 -8.65 27.82
N ALA A 230 4.94 -8.68 27.88
CA ALA A 230 4.10 -8.86 26.70
C ALA A 230 4.24 -7.67 25.72
N ALA A 231 4.14 -6.44 26.24
CA ALA A 231 4.26 -5.23 25.43
C ALA A 231 5.67 -5.06 24.84
N LEU A 232 6.72 -5.42 25.60
CA LEU A 232 8.10 -5.41 25.09
C LEU A 232 8.30 -6.47 24.00
N ARG A 233 7.77 -7.68 24.16
CA ARG A 233 7.82 -8.70 23.10
C ARG A 233 7.11 -8.22 21.83
N GLU A 234 5.94 -7.60 21.96
CA GLU A 234 5.21 -7.03 20.83
C GLU A 234 6.02 -5.92 20.11
N LEU A 235 6.70 -5.06 20.87
CA LEU A 235 7.61 -4.05 20.31
C LEU A 235 8.76 -4.68 19.51
N TRP A 236 9.46 -5.67 20.09
CA TRP A 236 10.57 -6.35 19.41
C TRP A 236 10.12 -7.14 18.18
N GLN A 237 8.92 -7.71 18.21
CA GLN A 237 8.30 -8.34 17.05
C GLN A 237 7.98 -7.31 15.95
N ALA A 238 7.38 -6.17 16.31
CA ALA A 238 7.12 -5.10 15.33
C ALA A 238 8.41 -4.55 14.69
N MET A 239 9.51 -4.46 15.44
CA MET A 239 10.81 -4.06 14.90
C MET A 239 11.42 -5.12 13.96
N GLU A 240 11.27 -6.41 14.27
CA GLU A 240 11.67 -7.51 13.37
C GLU A 240 10.88 -7.49 12.06
N GLU A 241 9.55 -7.30 12.15
CA GLU A 241 8.66 -7.16 11.00
C GLU A 241 9.01 -5.91 10.17
N ALA A 242 9.34 -4.79 10.80
CA ALA A 242 9.78 -3.57 10.11
C ALA A 242 11.15 -3.76 9.44
N ALA A 243 12.11 -4.45 10.09
CA ALA A 243 13.42 -4.73 9.51
C ALA A 243 13.34 -5.57 8.23
N ALA A 244 12.34 -6.44 8.10
CA ALA A 244 12.09 -7.19 6.87
C ALA A 244 11.68 -6.30 5.68
N GLN A 245 11.26 -5.06 5.92
CA GLN A 245 10.87 -4.08 4.89
C GLN A 245 12.04 -3.16 4.46
N LEU A 246 13.24 -3.31 5.05
CA LEU A 246 14.44 -2.63 4.59
C LEU A 246 14.82 -3.08 3.17
N ALA A 247 15.55 -2.22 2.44
CA ALA A 247 16.09 -2.56 1.13
C ALA A 247 16.95 -3.85 1.21
N PRO A 248 16.85 -4.76 0.22
CA PRO A 248 17.60 -6.02 0.23
C PRO A 248 19.11 -5.75 0.20
N GLY A 249 19.84 -6.37 1.12
CA GLY A 249 21.28 -6.16 1.27
C GLY A 249 21.81 -6.66 2.62
N PRO A 250 23.15 -6.63 2.82
CA PRO A 250 23.79 -7.16 4.02
C PRO A 250 23.35 -6.44 5.31
N GLU A 251 22.98 -5.17 5.20
CA GLU A 251 22.49 -4.37 6.33
C GLU A 251 21.12 -4.85 6.83
N ARG A 252 20.18 -5.16 5.93
CA ARG A 252 18.89 -5.79 6.27
C ARG A 252 19.10 -7.12 7.00
N ASP A 253 19.93 -7.99 6.44
CA ASP A 253 20.17 -9.33 7.00
C ASP A 253 20.81 -9.29 8.39
N GLU A 254 21.69 -8.31 8.64
CA GLU A 254 22.31 -8.10 9.94
C GLU A 254 21.29 -7.57 10.96
N VAL A 255 20.51 -6.54 10.61
CA VAL A 255 19.49 -5.95 11.50
C VAL A 255 18.42 -6.98 11.85
N GLN A 256 17.90 -7.70 10.86
CA GLN A 256 16.89 -8.74 11.06
C GLN A 256 17.40 -9.86 11.96
N ARG A 257 18.62 -10.36 11.74
CA ARG A 257 19.24 -11.39 12.62
C ARG A 257 19.42 -10.88 14.05
N ARG A 258 19.83 -9.62 14.25
CA ARG A 258 19.98 -9.02 15.58
C ARG A 258 18.64 -8.93 16.32
N PHE A 259 17.58 -8.48 15.64
CA PHE A 259 16.26 -8.35 16.24
C PHE A 259 15.64 -9.71 16.55
N ALA A 260 15.74 -10.68 15.63
CA ALA A 260 15.30 -12.05 15.86
C ALA A 260 16.01 -12.68 17.06
N ARG A 261 17.33 -12.48 17.18
CA ARG A 261 18.12 -12.94 18.33
C ARG A 261 17.67 -12.27 19.63
N ALA A 262 17.45 -10.95 19.62
CA ALA A 262 16.96 -10.22 20.79
C ALA A 262 15.56 -10.69 21.21
N LEU A 263 14.65 -10.93 20.26
CA LEU A 263 13.32 -11.46 20.54
C LEU A 263 13.37 -12.87 21.14
N ALA A 264 14.31 -13.71 20.70
CA ALA A 264 14.53 -15.05 21.23
C ALA A 264 15.04 -15.07 22.68
N GLU A 265 15.69 -13.99 23.15
CA GLU A 265 16.16 -13.87 24.53
C GLU A 265 15.03 -13.56 25.54
N PHE A 266 13.86 -13.13 25.07
CA PHE A 266 12.72 -12.89 25.95
C PHE A 266 12.13 -14.22 26.46
N PRO A 267 11.76 -14.31 27.76
CA PRO A 267 11.02 -15.44 28.29
C PRO A 267 9.78 -15.74 27.44
N ARG A 268 9.56 -17.01 27.13
CA ARG A 268 8.35 -17.44 26.41
C ARG A 268 7.16 -17.39 27.38
N PRO A 269 5.99 -16.92 26.95
CA PRO A 269 4.78 -17.01 27.77
C PRO A 269 4.47 -18.49 28.05
N ASP A 270 4.17 -18.82 29.31
CA ASP A 270 3.80 -20.18 29.70
C ASP A 270 2.47 -20.57 29.02
N PRO A 271 2.41 -21.67 28.26
CA PRO A 271 1.19 -22.08 27.58
C PRO A 271 0.04 -22.40 28.55
N ALA A 272 0.37 -22.80 29.79
CA ALA A 272 -0.59 -23.09 30.86
C ALA A 272 -1.23 -21.85 31.49
N SER A 273 -0.72 -20.65 31.20
CA SER A 273 -1.25 -19.38 31.73
C SER A 273 -2.10 -18.62 30.71
N THR A 274 -2.37 -19.21 29.54
CA THR A 274 -3.22 -18.61 28.51
C THR A 274 -4.69 -18.78 28.91
N PRO A 275 -5.43 -17.73 29.32
CA PRO A 275 -6.86 -17.86 29.44
C PRO A 275 -7.43 -17.99 28.03
N ALA A 276 -8.23 -19.02 27.80
CA ALA A 276 -9.10 -19.08 26.63
C ALA A 276 -9.91 -17.78 26.53
N ALA A 277 -9.83 -17.10 25.39
CA ALA A 277 -10.60 -15.91 25.03
C ALA A 277 -10.55 -14.75 26.05
N ALA A 278 -9.42 -14.02 26.11
CA ALA A 278 -9.38 -12.73 26.78
C ALA A 278 -9.99 -11.64 25.88
N ARG A 279 -11.17 -11.14 26.27
CA ARG A 279 -11.66 -9.79 25.93
C ARG A 279 -10.52 -8.75 26.09
N PRO A 280 -10.50 -7.63 25.34
CA PRO A 280 -9.49 -6.61 25.50
C PRO A 280 -9.48 -6.15 26.97
N GLY A 281 -8.43 -6.53 27.69
CA GLY A 281 -8.25 -6.14 29.08
C GLY A 281 -8.07 -4.63 29.19
N PRO A 282 -8.29 -4.04 30.38
CA PRO A 282 -8.05 -2.63 30.61
C PRO A 282 -6.60 -2.26 30.25
N PRO A 283 -6.34 -1.03 29.78
CA PRO A 283 -5.01 -0.61 29.34
C PRO A 283 -3.97 -0.84 30.45
N ALA A 284 -2.81 -1.38 30.06
CA ALA A 284 -1.70 -1.64 30.97
C ALA A 284 -1.38 -0.38 31.79
N ARG A 285 -1.57 -0.45 33.11
CA ARG A 285 -1.39 0.70 34.00
C ARG A 285 0.08 1.05 34.23
N ASP A 286 1.01 0.13 33.99
CA ASP A 286 2.43 0.36 34.26
C ASP A 286 3.07 1.28 33.19
N PRO A 287 3.99 2.17 33.59
CA PRO A 287 4.59 3.15 32.69
C PRO A 287 5.47 2.52 31.60
N LEU A 288 6.09 1.37 31.87
CA LEU A 288 6.97 0.69 30.91
C LEU A 288 6.16 0.05 29.77
N SER A 289 5.05 -0.62 30.07
CA SER A 289 4.14 -1.14 29.03
C SER A 289 3.54 -0.03 28.18
N ARG A 290 3.17 1.11 28.79
CA ARG A 290 2.66 2.26 28.03
C ARG A 290 3.71 2.83 27.08
N ARG A 291 4.96 3.01 27.53
CA ARG A 291 6.04 3.46 26.65
C ARG A 291 6.38 2.44 25.57
N ALA A 292 6.40 1.14 25.91
CA ALA A 292 6.60 0.08 24.92
C ALA A 292 5.50 0.11 23.84
N ALA A 293 4.23 0.24 24.23
CA ALA A 293 3.11 0.35 23.29
C ALA A 293 3.18 1.62 22.42
N GLN A 294 3.65 2.75 22.97
CA GLN A 294 3.90 3.97 22.19
C GLN A 294 4.98 3.76 21.13
N LEU A 295 6.11 3.15 21.51
CA LEU A 295 7.18 2.81 20.56
C LEU A 295 6.70 1.80 19.51
N THR A 296 5.84 0.85 19.88
CA THR A 296 5.25 -0.09 18.91
C THR A 296 4.39 0.65 17.89
N ALA A 297 3.61 1.63 18.32
CA ALA A 297 2.82 2.46 17.42
C ALA A 297 3.72 3.33 16.52
N GLU A 298 4.84 3.83 17.04
CA GLU A 298 5.84 4.60 16.30
C GLU A 298 6.53 3.75 15.22
N VAL A 299 7.02 2.55 15.57
CA VAL A 299 7.56 1.57 14.60
C VAL A 299 6.53 1.26 13.51
N ARG A 300 5.29 0.97 13.88
CA ARG A 300 4.20 0.71 12.92
C ARG A 300 3.89 1.92 12.04
N SER A 301 4.11 3.14 12.53
CA SER A 301 3.91 4.36 11.74
C SER A 301 5.03 4.59 10.72
N LEU A 302 6.27 4.20 11.02
CA LEU A 302 7.39 4.25 10.07
C LEU A 302 7.18 3.27 8.90
N THR A 303 6.45 2.19 9.14
CA THR A 303 6.05 1.22 8.11
C THR A 303 4.72 1.55 7.44
N ARG A 304 4.01 2.60 7.87
CA ARG A 304 2.75 3.02 7.23
C ARG A 304 3.05 3.94 6.04
N PRO A 305 2.26 3.85 4.96
CA PRO A 305 2.31 4.84 3.91
C PRO A 305 2.00 6.23 4.50
N THR A 306 2.96 7.14 4.46
CA THR A 306 2.81 8.51 4.96
C THR A 306 1.91 9.33 4.04
N SER A 307 0.97 10.10 4.60
CA SER A 307 0.34 11.22 3.90
C SER A 307 1.40 12.29 3.63
N GLY A 308 1.91 12.36 2.40
CA GLY A 308 3.01 13.24 2.02
C GLY A 308 3.40 13.09 0.55
N LEU A 309 4.51 13.72 0.15
CA LEU A 309 5.09 13.47 -1.18
C LEU A 309 5.48 12.00 -1.29
N PRO A 310 5.31 11.39 -2.47
CA PRO A 310 5.67 10.00 -2.67
C PRO A 310 7.17 9.75 -2.44
N GLY A 311 7.49 8.59 -1.85
CA GLY A 311 8.84 8.04 -1.70
C GLY A 311 9.29 7.22 -2.91
N GLY A 312 8.35 6.58 -3.61
CA GLY A 312 8.60 5.74 -4.79
C GLY A 312 7.96 6.29 -6.06
N ARG A 313 7.88 5.46 -7.10
CA ARG A 313 7.34 5.83 -8.42
C ARG A 313 6.43 4.77 -9.00
N VAL A 314 5.54 5.18 -9.88
CA VAL A 314 4.62 4.30 -10.59
C VAL A 314 4.31 4.83 -11.98
N ARG A 315 3.93 3.93 -12.88
CA ARG A 315 3.27 4.29 -14.14
C ARG A 315 1.79 4.52 -13.90
N MET A 316 1.36 5.76 -14.05
CA MET A 316 -0.01 6.17 -13.78
C MET A 316 -1.03 5.56 -14.72
N ALA A 317 -0.70 5.39 -16.01
CA ALA A 317 -1.63 4.80 -16.95
C ALA A 317 -2.03 3.38 -16.54
N GLU A 318 -1.03 2.56 -16.19
CA GLU A 318 -1.20 1.18 -15.71
C GLU A 318 -1.92 1.14 -14.36
N LEU A 319 -1.55 2.02 -13.42
CA LEU A 319 -2.19 2.10 -12.10
C LEU A 319 -3.66 2.50 -12.21
N TYR A 320 -3.96 3.49 -13.04
CA TYR A 320 -5.29 4.01 -13.25
C TYR A 320 -6.19 3.00 -13.98
N GLU A 321 -5.68 2.33 -15.01
CA GLU A 321 -6.40 1.24 -15.68
C GLU A 321 -6.80 0.15 -14.69
N PHE A 322 -5.83 -0.36 -13.92
CA PHE A 322 -6.09 -1.43 -12.95
C PHE A 322 -7.08 -0.99 -11.86
N TRP A 323 -6.88 0.19 -11.28
CA TRP A 323 -7.79 0.73 -10.26
C TRP A 323 -9.21 0.93 -10.83
N ALA A 324 -9.36 1.44 -12.05
CA ALA A 324 -10.65 1.64 -12.71
C ALA A 324 -11.36 0.31 -13.00
N GLN A 325 -10.64 -0.69 -13.52
CA GLN A 325 -11.13 -2.05 -13.76
C GLN A 325 -11.68 -2.67 -12.46
N MET A 326 -10.89 -2.63 -11.38
CA MET A 326 -11.29 -3.18 -10.08
C MET A 326 -12.48 -2.42 -9.49
N THR A 327 -12.49 -1.10 -9.62
CA THR A 327 -13.57 -0.25 -9.12
C THR A 327 -14.87 -0.54 -9.84
N LEU A 328 -14.85 -0.65 -11.18
CA LEU A 328 -16.03 -0.98 -11.97
C LEU A 328 -16.52 -2.40 -11.70
N ALA A 329 -15.61 -3.38 -11.61
CA ALA A 329 -15.96 -4.77 -11.27
C ALA A 329 -16.66 -4.85 -9.91
N ARG A 330 -16.14 -4.15 -8.91
CA ARG A 330 -16.76 -4.04 -7.57
C ARG A 330 -18.18 -3.46 -7.66
N VAL A 331 -18.37 -2.40 -8.44
CA VAL A 331 -19.68 -1.75 -8.56
C VAL A 331 -20.69 -2.65 -9.29
N PHE A 332 -20.25 -3.45 -10.26
CA PHE A 332 -21.08 -4.53 -10.82
C PHE A 332 -21.33 -5.70 -9.85
N GLY A 333 -20.85 -5.60 -8.60
CA GLY A 333 -21.11 -6.57 -7.55
C GLY A 333 -20.19 -7.79 -7.60
N ALA A 334 -19.07 -7.73 -8.32
CA ALA A 334 -18.11 -8.82 -8.32
C ALA A 334 -17.54 -9.06 -6.91
N VAL A 335 -17.48 -10.33 -6.51
CA VAL A 335 -16.97 -10.75 -5.20
C VAL A 335 -15.92 -11.85 -5.29
N GLN A 336 -15.88 -12.60 -6.39
CA GLN A 336 -14.95 -13.73 -6.54
C GLN A 336 -14.48 -13.85 -7.98
N GLY A 337 -13.32 -14.44 -8.20
CA GLY A 337 -12.88 -14.76 -9.55
C GLY A 337 -11.43 -15.18 -9.61
N GLU A 338 -11.00 -15.55 -10.82
CA GLU A 338 -9.63 -15.95 -11.10
C GLU A 338 -8.97 -14.85 -11.93
N LEU A 339 -7.87 -14.32 -11.41
CA LEU A 339 -7.03 -13.34 -12.07
C LEU A 339 -5.65 -13.96 -12.29
N SER A 340 -5.08 -13.72 -13.47
CA SER A 340 -3.71 -14.08 -13.81
C SER A 340 -3.02 -12.90 -14.49
N THR A 341 -1.71 -12.81 -14.31
CA THR A 341 -0.89 -11.77 -14.94
C THR A 341 -0.28 -12.33 -16.22
N THR A 342 -0.41 -11.62 -17.32
CA THR A 342 0.27 -11.97 -18.58
C THR A 342 1.77 -11.68 -18.47
N ALA A 343 2.57 -12.19 -19.42
CA ALA A 343 3.99 -11.87 -19.52
C ALA A 343 4.28 -10.37 -19.68
N ASP A 344 3.30 -9.61 -20.17
CA ASP A 344 3.38 -8.16 -20.36
C ASP A 344 2.94 -7.38 -19.09
N GLY A 345 2.67 -8.08 -17.98
CA GLY A 345 2.26 -7.46 -16.71
C GLY A 345 0.80 -7.05 -16.63
N LEU A 346 -0.04 -7.40 -17.60
CA LEU A 346 -1.48 -7.07 -17.59
C LEU A 346 -2.27 -8.13 -16.82
N TYR A 347 -3.23 -7.70 -16.01
CA TYR A 347 -4.19 -8.64 -15.44
C TYR A 347 -5.24 -9.05 -16.46
N THR A 348 -5.42 -10.35 -16.56
CA THR A 348 -6.50 -10.98 -17.32
C THR A 348 -7.23 -11.95 -16.42
N GLY A 349 -8.51 -12.14 -16.65
CA GLY A 349 -9.28 -13.05 -15.82
C GLY A 349 -10.75 -12.74 -15.84
N THR A 350 -11.50 -13.44 -14.99
CA THR A 350 -12.94 -13.27 -14.88
C THR A 350 -13.34 -13.18 -13.43
N LEU A 351 -14.01 -12.08 -13.09
CA LEU A 351 -14.63 -11.79 -11.82
C LEU A 351 -16.15 -12.00 -11.95
N ARG A 352 -16.79 -12.52 -10.90
CA ARG A 352 -18.20 -12.89 -10.88
C ARG A 352 -18.86 -12.29 -9.65
N SER A 353 -20.08 -11.82 -9.83
CA SER A 353 -20.92 -11.41 -8.71
C SER A 353 -21.49 -12.61 -7.97
N GLU A 354 -22.12 -12.34 -6.83
CA GLU A 354 -23.05 -13.29 -6.22
C GLU A 354 -24.26 -13.51 -7.15
N THR A 355 -25.04 -14.56 -6.86
CA THR A 355 -26.28 -14.86 -7.58
C THR A 355 -27.27 -13.71 -7.41
N GLY A 356 -27.81 -13.19 -8.51
CA GLY A 356 -28.81 -12.14 -8.49
C GLY A 356 -30.17 -12.59 -7.93
N PRO A 357 -31.10 -11.65 -7.70
CA PRO A 357 -32.47 -12.01 -7.33
C PRO A 357 -33.09 -12.88 -8.44
N LEU A 358 -33.53 -14.08 -8.08
CA LEU A 358 -34.25 -15.00 -8.97
C LEU A 358 -35.44 -14.27 -9.60
N HIS A 359 -35.45 -14.12 -10.92
CA HIS A 359 -36.70 -13.89 -11.63
C HIS A 359 -37.60 -15.11 -11.43
N SER A 360 -38.91 -14.87 -11.26
CA SER A 360 -39.93 -15.86 -10.87
C SER A 360 -40.03 -17.10 -11.77
N ASP A 361 -39.36 -17.08 -12.92
CA ASP A 361 -39.45 -18.07 -13.98
C ASP A 361 -38.16 -18.90 -14.13
N ALA A 362 -37.16 -18.70 -13.26
CA ALA A 362 -35.91 -19.45 -13.27
C ALA A 362 -36.07 -20.81 -12.56
N GLU A 363 -35.73 -21.90 -13.27
CA GLU A 363 -35.70 -23.24 -12.71
C GLU A 363 -34.82 -23.29 -11.44
N PRO A 364 -35.26 -23.94 -10.35
CA PRO A 364 -34.66 -23.85 -9.01
C PRO A 364 -33.24 -24.44 -8.86
N ASN A 365 -32.57 -24.83 -9.95
CA ASN A 365 -31.27 -25.49 -9.95
C ASN A 365 -30.13 -24.71 -10.63
N GLU A 366 -30.36 -23.49 -11.15
CA GLU A 366 -29.30 -22.69 -11.79
C GLU A 366 -28.99 -21.42 -10.99
N THR A 367 -28.08 -21.54 -10.01
CA THR A 367 -27.41 -20.39 -9.37
C THR A 367 -26.37 -19.78 -10.32
N GLN A 368 -26.82 -18.93 -11.25
CA GLN A 368 -25.92 -18.15 -12.12
C GLN A 368 -25.60 -16.77 -11.50
N PRO A 369 -24.37 -16.25 -11.64
CA PRO A 369 -24.02 -14.89 -11.19
C PRO A 369 -24.82 -13.84 -11.96
N TRP A 370 -25.21 -12.74 -11.31
CA TRP A 370 -25.86 -11.60 -11.97
C TRP A 370 -24.92 -10.88 -12.95
N ALA A 371 -23.64 -10.76 -12.62
CA ALA A 371 -22.64 -10.11 -13.44
C ALA A 371 -21.40 -10.99 -13.59
N THR A 372 -20.86 -11.03 -14.81
CA THR A 372 -19.56 -11.62 -15.12
C THR A 372 -18.70 -10.56 -15.79
N VAL A 373 -17.55 -10.24 -15.18
CA VAL A 373 -16.63 -9.18 -15.60
C VAL A 373 -15.30 -9.80 -16.00
N SER A 374 -14.97 -9.73 -17.29
CA SER A 374 -13.69 -10.17 -17.84
C SER A 374 -12.75 -8.99 -18.02
N LEU A 375 -11.52 -9.13 -17.51
CA LEU A 375 -10.48 -8.11 -17.61
C LEU A 375 -9.55 -8.41 -18.77
N ASN A 376 -9.25 -7.37 -19.57
CA ASN A 376 -8.35 -7.45 -20.71
C ASN A 376 -8.60 -8.67 -21.63
N PRO A 377 -9.86 -9.07 -21.95
CA PRO A 377 -10.11 -10.28 -22.71
C PRO A 377 -9.59 -10.16 -24.14
N ARG A 378 -8.88 -11.19 -24.61
CA ARG A 378 -8.42 -11.26 -26.00
C ARG A 378 -9.56 -11.73 -26.88
N LEU A 379 -10.10 -10.82 -27.68
CA LEU A 379 -11.15 -11.09 -28.64
C LEU A 379 -10.50 -11.30 -30.01
N MET A 380 -10.57 -12.52 -30.53
CA MET A 380 -10.07 -12.84 -31.87
C MET A 380 -11.21 -12.81 -32.87
N PHE A 381 -11.00 -12.06 -33.96
CA PHE A 381 -11.91 -12.05 -35.09
C PHE A 381 -11.19 -12.53 -36.36
N SER A 382 -11.73 -13.57 -36.96
CA SER A 382 -11.39 -14.01 -38.31
C SER A 382 -12.42 -13.44 -39.28
N GLY A 383 -12.05 -12.40 -40.02
CA GLY A 383 -12.87 -11.86 -41.09
C GLY A 383 -12.87 -12.75 -42.34
N ILE A 384 -13.52 -12.28 -43.42
CA ILE A 384 -13.39 -12.90 -44.75
C ILE A 384 -12.00 -12.54 -45.29
N GLY A 385 -11.04 -13.47 -45.21
CA GLY A 385 -9.65 -13.29 -45.65
C GLY A 385 -8.62 -13.85 -44.66
N SER A 386 -7.32 -13.66 -44.92
CA SER A 386 -6.21 -14.16 -44.10
C SER A 386 -5.77 -13.22 -42.96
N SER A 387 -6.43 -12.08 -42.79
CA SER A 387 -6.15 -11.15 -41.68
C SER A 387 -6.95 -11.54 -40.45
N SER A 388 -6.29 -12.06 -39.41
CA SER A 388 -6.85 -12.07 -38.06
C SER A 388 -6.58 -10.73 -37.39
N GLN A 389 -7.60 -10.15 -36.76
CA GLN A 389 -7.42 -9.01 -35.86
C GLN A 389 -7.66 -9.49 -34.43
N THR A 390 -6.73 -9.16 -33.53
CA THR A 390 -6.91 -9.36 -32.10
C THR A 390 -7.24 -8.01 -31.49
N LEU A 391 -8.38 -7.95 -30.83
CA LEU A 391 -8.88 -6.79 -30.11
C LEU A 391 -8.87 -7.12 -28.61
N GLN A 392 -8.51 -6.15 -27.78
CA GLN A 392 -8.41 -6.34 -26.34
C GLN A 392 -9.00 -5.11 -25.65
N PRO A 393 -10.31 -5.10 -25.34
CA PRO A 393 -10.88 -4.10 -24.47
C PRO A 393 -10.34 -4.27 -23.04
N ASP A 394 -10.27 -3.19 -22.28
CA ASP A 394 -9.78 -3.22 -20.90
C ASP A 394 -10.74 -4.01 -20.00
N LEU A 395 -12.04 -3.92 -20.25
CA LEU A 395 -13.06 -4.64 -19.49
C LEU A 395 -14.27 -5.00 -20.37
N LEU A 396 -14.79 -6.21 -20.18
CA LEU A 396 -16.04 -6.70 -20.76
C LEU A 396 -16.93 -7.21 -19.62
N ALA A 397 -18.14 -6.68 -19.47
CA ALA A 397 -19.11 -7.16 -18.49
C ALA A 397 -20.34 -7.71 -19.18
N VAL A 398 -20.84 -8.85 -18.69
CA VAL A 398 -22.15 -9.41 -19.04
C VAL A 398 -23.02 -9.27 -17.79
N LEU A 399 -24.09 -8.50 -17.91
CA LEU A 399 -25.01 -8.15 -16.81
C LEU A 399 -26.35 -8.84 -17.06
N GLY A 400 -26.98 -9.38 -16.02
CA GLY A 400 -28.26 -10.08 -16.12
C GLY A 400 -28.16 -11.54 -16.56
N GLN A 401 -29.32 -12.20 -16.61
CA GLN A 401 -29.45 -13.61 -16.94
C GLN A 401 -30.32 -13.83 -18.19
N GLY A 402 -29.98 -14.84 -18.99
CA GLY A 402 -30.77 -15.27 -20.15
C GLY A 402 -30.92 -14.21 -21.25
N ALA A 403 -32.11 -14.16 -21.85
CA ALA A 403 -32.41 -13.30 -23.01
C ALA A 403 -32.42 -11.79 -22.70
N GLY A 404 -32.42 -11.40 -21.42
CA GLY A 404 -32.35 -10.00 -20.97
C GLY A 404 -30.94 -9.53 -20.61
N SER A 405 -29.89 -10.31 -20.92
CA SER A 405 -28.52 -9.94 -20.58
C SER A 405 -28.04 -8.74 -21.41
N GLU A 406 -27.40 -7.78 -20.73
CA GLU A 406 -26.75 -6.63 -21.36
C GLU A 406 -25.24 -6.83 -21.35
N VAL A 407 -24.62 -6.71 -22.52
CA VAL A 407 -23.16 -6.72 -22.65
C VAL A 407 -22.65 -5.28 -22.65
N VAL A 408 -21.67 -5.01 -21.79
CA VAL A 408 -21.01 -3.73 -21.62
C VAL A 408 -19.52 -3.90 -21.93
N VAL A 409 -18.98 -3.05 -22.80
CA VAL A 409 -17.53 -2.96 -23.00
C VAL A 409 -17.04 -1.64 -22.40
N ALA A 410 -15.94 -1.67 -21.66
CA ALA A 410 -15.30 -0.47 -21.16
C ALA A 410 -13.83 -0.37 -21.62
N ASP A 411 -13.42 0.86 -21.88
CA ASP A 411 -12.07 1.24 -22.28
C ASP A 411 -11.62 2.39 -21.37
N VAL A 412 -10.52 2.19 -20.64
CA VAL A 412 -10.01 3.12 -19.63
C VAL A 412 -8.94 3.99 -20.27
N LYS A 413 -9.06 5.31 -20.09
CA LYS A 413 -8.11 6.29 -20.64
C LYS A 413 -7.63 7.23 -19.55
N TYR A 414 -6.36 7.07 -19.16
CA TYR A 414 -5.64 8.07 -18.36
C TYR A 414 -5.17 9.24 -19.24
N ARG A 415 -6.13 10.05 -19.73
CA ARG A 415 -5.93 11.18 -20.63
C ARG A 415 -6.92 12.31 -20.32
N PRO A 416 -6.55 13.59 -20.55
CA PRO A 416 -7.48 14.71 -20.43
C PRO A 416 -8.41 14.75 -21.66
N LEU A 417 -9.44 13.89 -21.70
CA LEU A 417 -10.31 13.72 -22.87
C LEU A 417 -10.99 15.01 -23.32
N ASP A 418 -11.28 15.92 -22.40
CA ASP A 418 -11.85 17.25 -22.68
C ASP A 418 -10.96 18.13 -23.56
N ARG A 419 -9.65 17.86 -23.61
CA ARG A 419 -8.67 18.66 -24.37
C ARG A 419 -8.20 17.96 -25.64
N LEU A 420 -8.69 16.74 -25.91
CA LEU A 420 -8.32 16.01 -27.12
C LEU A 420 -8.96 16.65 -28.36
N GLY A 421 -8.16 16.77 -29.42
CA GLY A 421 -8.67 17.15 -30.73
C GLY A 421 -9.67 16.12 -31.27
N THR A 422 -10.49 16.55 -32.23
CA THR A 422 -11.59 15.73 -32.80
C THR A 422 -11.12 14.40 -33.35
N ASP A 423 -9.92 14.33 -33.92
CA ASP A 423 -9.41 13.09 -34.53
C ASP A 423 -9.05 12.03 -33.48
N HIS A 424 -8.46 12.43 -32.35
CA HIS A 424 -8.19 11.51 -31.24
C HIS A 424 -9.49 11.04 -30.58
N GLN A 425 -10.48 11.92 -30.46
CA GLN A 425 -11.81 11.51 -29.96
C GLN A 425 -12.50 10.52 -30.89
N ARG A 426 -12.34 10.68 -32.21
CA ARG A 426 -12.80 9.71 -33.21
C ARG A 426 -12.07 8.38 -33.09
N GLU A 427 -10.75 8.39 -32.93
CA GLU A 427 -9.97 7.16 -32.76
C GLU A 427 -10.44 6.33 -31.56
N ILE A 428 -10.68 6.98 -30.41
CA ILE A 428 -11.22 6.33 -29.20
C ILE A 428 -12.62 5.76 -29.48
N ASN A 429 -13.50 6.53 -30.13
CA ASN A 429 -14.83 6.05 -30.48
C ASN A 429 -14.79 4.87 -31.46
N ASP A 430 -13.93 4.94 -32.47
CA ASP A 430 -13.77 3.90 -33.48
C ASP A 430 -13.25 2.60 -32.86
N GLN A 431 -12.31 2.70 -31.92
CA GLN A 431 -11.81 1.56 -31.15
C GLN A 431 -12.95 0.93 -30.33
N LEU A 432 -13.69 1.73 -29.57
CA LEU A 432 -14.79 1.25 -28.74
C LEU A 432 -15.93 0.64 -29.57
N LEU A 433 -16.29 1.27 -30.70
CA LEU A 433 -17.31 0.76 -31.63
C LEU A 433 -16.90 -0.59 -32.23
N ARG A 434 -15.61 -0.82 -32.52
CA ARG A 434 -15.13 -2.14 -32.97
C ARG A 434 -15.32 -3.19 -31.88
N TYR A 435 -15.01 -2.87 -30.63
CA TYR A 435 -15.24 -3.79 -29.51
C TYR A 435 -16.73 -4.12 -29.34
N MET A 436 -17.60 -3.09 -29.39
CA MET A 436 -19.04 -3.29 -29.28
C MET A 436 -19.59 -4.13 -30.43
N GLY A 437 -19.15 -3.87 -31.66
CA GLY A 437 -19.57 -4.64 -32.84
C GLY A 437 -19.20 -6.12 -32.74
N LEU A 438 -18.05 -6.45 -32.15
CA LEU A 438 -17.57 -7.82 -31.97
C LEU A 438 -18.29 -8.57 -30.84
N THR A 439 -18.68 -7.85 -29.79
CA THR A 439 -19.28 -8.43 -28.57
C THR A 439 -20.80 -8.30 -28.52
N HIS A 440 -21.38 -7.62 -29.51
CA HIS A 440 -22.78 -7.19 -29.52
C HIS A 440 -23.16 -6.36 -28.27
N ALA A 441 -22.20 -5.60 -27.72
CA ALA A 441 -22.44 -4.76 -26.57
C ALA A 441 -23.44 -3.64 -26.86
N ALA A 442 -24.46 -3.53 -26.00
CA ALA A 442 -25.42 -2.43 -26.06
C ALA A 442 -24.82 -1.13 -25.50
N THR A 443 -23.86 -1.24 -24.58
CA THR A 443 -23.23 -0.08 -23.95
C THR A 443 -21.72 -0.13 -24.09
N GLY A 444 -21.14 0.92 -24.68
CA GLY A 444 -19.70 1.18 -24.67
C GLY A 444 -19.38 2.28 -23.68
N LEU A 445 -18.50 2.02 -22.71
CA LEU A 445 -18.04 2.97 -21.71
C LEU A 445 -16.61 3.42 -22.01
N VAL A 446 -16.37 4.73 -21.95
CA VAL A 446 -15.02 5.30 -21.83
C VAL A 446 -14.87 5.83 -20.42
N LEU A 447 -13.98 5.22 -19.64
CA LEU A 447 -13.67 5.63 -18.27
C LEU A 447 -12.43 6.51 -18.25
N TRP A 448 -12.49 7.67 -17.61
CA TRP A 448 -11.37 8.62 -17.60
C TRP A 448 -11.44 9.53 -16.36
N PRO A 449 -10.31 10.11 -15.91
CA PRO A 449 -10.27 10.72 -14.57
C PRO A 449 -11.09 11.99 -14.41
N GLY A 450 -11.58 12.63 -15.47
CA GLY A 450 -12.28 13.91 -15.32
C GLY A 450 -11.35 15.12 -15.27
N SER A 451 -11.93 16.31 -15.28
CA SER A 451 -11.26 17.55 -14.88
C SER A 451 -11.51 17.80 -13.38
N ASP A 452 -10.51 18.21 -12.62
CA ASP A 452 -10.64 18.52 -11.18
C ASP A 452 -11.87 19.42 -10.90
N PRO A 453 -12.77 19.10 -9.94
CA PRO A 453 -13.95 19.92 -9.68
C PRO A 453 -13.60 21.27 -9.02
N GLU A 454 -12.39 21.42 -8.49
CA GLU A 454 -11.89 22.66 -7.85
C GLU A 454 -11.39 23.73 -8.85
N ALA A 455 -11.55 23.52 -10.17
CA ALA A 455 -10.86 24.34 -11.18
C ALA A 455 -11.57 25.64 -11.64
N ASP A 456 -12.45 26.24 -10.84
CA ASP A 456 -12.93 27.62 -11.06
C ASP A 456 -12.40 28.58 -9.99
N LEU A 457 -11.10 28.88 -10.07
CA LEU A 457 -10.47 29.99 -9.35
C LEU A 457 -10.85 31.38 -9.92
N ASP A 458 -11.65 31.43 -10.99
CA ASP A 458 -12.12 32.68 -11.64
C ASP A 458 -13.57 33.07 -11.29
N GLY A 459 -14.16 32.46 -10.24
CA GLY A 459 -15.45 32.90 -9.69
C GLY A 459 -16.68 32.53 -10.53
N ALA A 460 -16.54 31.63 -11.51
CA ALA A 460 -17.67 30.94 -12.10
C ALA A 460 -18.16 29.83 -11.13
N ALA A 461 -19.47 29.59 -11.11
CA ALA A 461 -20.08 28.61 -10.22
C ALA A 461 -19.40 27.24 -10.37
N PRO A 462 -19.26 26.44 -9.29
CA PRO A 462 -18.64 25.12 -9.36
C PRO A 462 -19.27 24.34 -10.52
N PRO A 463 -18.48 23.66 -11.37
CA PRO A 463 -19.04 22.80 -12.39
C PRO A 463 -19.95 21.80 -11.67
N ASP A 464 -21.22 21.76 -12.07
CA ASP A 464 -22.17 20.83 -11.49
C ASP A 464 -21.59 19.41 -11.69
N PRO A 465 -21.37 18.62 -10.64
CA PRO A 465 -20.84 17.26 -10.78
C PRO A 465 -21.72 16.38 -11.70
N THR A 466 -22.98 16.80 -11.95
CA THR A 466 -23.88 16.16 -12.92
C THR A 466 -23.51 16.38 -14.39
N THR A 467 -22.51 17.21 -14.72
CA THR A 467 -22.18 17.59 -16.12
C THR A 467 -21.14 16.72 -16.83
N ASP A 468 -20.50 15.76 -16.15
CA ASP A 468 -19.35 15.02 -16.71
C ASP A 468 -19.70 13.66 -17.35
N ARG A 469 -20.98 13.27 -17.32
CA ARG A 469 -21.50 12.11 -18.06
C ARG A 469 -21.98 12.54 -19.44
N ARG A 470 -21.32 12.06 -20.51
CA ARG A 470 -21.77 12.31 -21.90
C ARG A 470 -22.32 11.05 -22.53
N LEU A 471 -23.62 11.04 -22.78
CA LEU A 471 -24.35 9.96 -23.46
C LEU A 471 -24.51 10.27 -24.95
N SER A 472 -24.18 9.30 -25.80
CA SER A 472 -24.41 9.35 -27.25
C SER A 472 -25.15 8.10 -27.68
N ILE A 473 -26.43 8.25 -28.02
CA ILE A 473 -27.27 7.17 -28.52
C ILE A 473 -26.90 6.90 -29.99
N LEU A 474 -26.58 5.64 -30.31
CA LEU A 474 -26.22 5.25 -31.68
C LEU A 474 -27.46 5.18 -32.58
N PRO A 475 -27.31 5.34 -33.91
CA PRO A 475 -28.42 5.23 -34.86
C PRO A 475 -29.20 3.92 -34.66
N GLY A 476 -30.53 4.02 -34.55
CA GLY A 476 -31.41 2.88 -34.27
C GLY A 476 -31.72 2.64 -32.79
N GLY A 477 -31.11 3.38 -31.86
CA GLY A 477 -31.53 3.47 -30.45
C GLY A 477 -31.23 2.25 -29.57
N ARG A 478 -30.64 1.20 -30.14
CA ARG A 478 -30.36 -0.08 -29.44
C ARG A 478 -29.01 -0.12 -28.72
N ALA A 479 -28.15 0.85 -28.98
CA ALA A 479 -26.83 0.91 -28.40
C ALA A 479 -26.42 2.35 -28.11
N ARG A 480 -25.50 2.53 -27.17
CA ARG A 480 -25.03 3.84 -26.70
C ARG A 480 -23.55 3.83 -26.39
N LEU A 481 -22.92 4.97 -26.62
CA LEU A 481 -21.59 5.30 -26.14
C LEU A 481 -21.73 6.25 -24.97
N VAL A 482 -21.04 5.95 -23.87
CA VAL A 482 -21.03 6.76 -22.66
C VAL A 482 -19.60 7.12 -22.32
N ARG A 483 -19.33 8.41 -22.17
CA ARG A 483 -18.12 8.88 -21.48
C ARG A 483 -18.49 9.10 -20.04
N LEU A 484 -17.83 8.37 -19.17
CA LEU A 484 -18.08 8.40 -17.74
C LEU A 484 -16.80 8.80 -17.03
N ARG A 485 -16.89 9.89 -16.27
CA ARG A 485 -15.81 10.30 -15.37
C ARG A 485 -15.69 9.28 -14.24
N LEU A 486 -14.45 8.94 -13.91
CA LEU A 486 -14.12 8.08 -12.79
C LEU A 486 -12.91 8.65 -12.05
N HIS A 487 -13.12 9.54 -11.09
CA HIS A 487 -12.04 10.16 -10.34
C HIS A 487 -11.90 9.55 -8.93
N PRO A 488 -10.67 9.33 -8.41
CA PRO A 488 -10.47 8.74 -7.08
C PRO A 488 -11.02 9.56 -5.91
N LEU A 489 -11.18 10.88 -6.11
CA LEU A 489 -11.73 11.79 -5.11
C LEU A 489 -13.25 12.02 -5.26
N ASP A 490 -13.90 11.36 -6.23
CA ASP A 490 -15.35 11.44 -6.33
C ASP A 490 -16.01 10.76 -5.11
N PRO A 491 -17.23 11.15 -4.72
CA PRO A 491 -17.93 10.52 -3.60
C PRO A 491 -18.10 9.00 -3.80
N PRO A 492 -18.06 8.18 -2.73
CA PRO A 492 -18.04 6.71 -2.84
C PRO A 492 -19.20 6.07 -3.61
N HIS A 493 -20.35 6.76 -3.69
CA HIS A 493 -21.57 6.28 -4.34
C HIS A 493 -21.79 6.87 -5.75
N HIS A 494 -20.92 7.78 -6.19
CA HIS A 494 -21.11 8.52 -7.45
C HIS A 494 -21.17 7.58 -8.66
N LEU A 495 -20.21 6.64 -8.76
CA LEU A 495 -20.20 5.65 -9.83
C LEU A 495 -21.41 4.70 -9.77
N ASP A 496 -21.86 4.30 -8.58
CA ASP A 496 -23.04 3.46 -8.41
C ASP A 496 -24.31 4.17 -8.93
N ASP A 497 -24.43 5.47 -8.63
CA ASP A 497 -25.59 6.26 -9.01
C ASP A 497 -25.58 6.53 -10.52
N ASP A 498 -24.42 6.85 -11.11
CA ASP A 498 -24.28 7.01 -12.56
C ASP A 498 -24.61 5.75 -13.36
N LEU A 499 -24.14 4.58 -12.90
CA LEU A 499 -24.43 3.32 -13.58
C LEU A 499 -25.89 2.89 -13.40
N ARG A 500 -26.54 3.26 -12.28
CA ARG A 500 -27.98 3.02 -12.07
C ARG A 500 -28.84 3.92 -12.94
N ASP A 501 -28.48 5.18 -13.11
CA ASP A 501 -29.14 6.10 -14.05
C ASP A 501 -29.05 5.60 -15.50
N LEU A 502 -27.96 4.91 -15.84
CA LEU A 502 -27.80 4.24 -17.13
C LEU A 502 -28.60 2.94 -17.20
N GLY A 503 -29.19 2.45 -16.12
CA GLY A 503 -29.89 1.16 -16.06
C GLY A 503 -28.95 -0.05 -16.09
N LEU A 504 -27.66 0.14 -15.78
CA LEU A 504 -26.66 -0.93 -15.73
C LEU A 504 -26.57 -1.59 -14.35
N LEU A 505 -27.21 -1.01 -13.33
CA LEU A 505 -27.34 -1.58 -12.00
C LEU A 505 -28.82 -1.67 -11.62
N PRO A 506 -29.21 -2.66 -10.81
CA PRO A 506 -30.55 -2.70 -10.24
C PRO A 506 -30.83 -1.47 -9.37
N GLU A 507 -32.11 -1.09 -9.28
CA GLU A 507 -32.56 -0.05 -8.37
C GLU A 507 -32.24 -0.43 -6.92
N ARG A 508 -31.88 0.54 -6.08
CA ARG A 508 -31.69 0.26 -4.64
C ARG A 508 -33.03 -0.25 -4.10
N PRO A 509 -33.05 -1.32 -3.30
CA PRO A 509 -34.26 -1.64 -2.55
C PRO A 509 -34.60 -0.40 -1.71
N GLU A 510 -35.81 0.12 -1.87
CA GLU A 510 -36.26 1.21 -1.01
C GLU A 510 -36.09 0.76 0.44
N PRO A 511 -35.56 1.61 1.34
CA PRO A 511 -35.56 1.27 2.75
C PRO A 511 -37.03 1.10 3.12
N HIS A 512 -37.44 -0.16 3.36
CA HIS A 512 -38.76 -0.44 3.90
C HIS A 512 -38.92 0.44 5.14
N PRO A 513 -39.89 1.36 5.16
CA PRO A 513 -40.27 1.96 6.43
C PRO A 513 -40.86 0.79 7.24
N GLU A 514 -40.38 0.64 8.48
CA GLU A 514 -40.78 -0.37 9.48
C GLU A 514 -39.89 -1.62 9.57
N ASN A 515 -38.86 -1.53 10.43
CA ASN A 515 -38.78 -2.29 11.69
C ASN A 515 -37.75 -1.68 12.67
#